data_AF-A0A2E6RER3-F1
#
_entry.id   AF-A0A2E6RER3-F1
#
_cell.length_a   1.000
_cell.length_b   1.000
_cell.length_c   1.000
_cell.angle_alpha   90.00
_cell.angle_beta   90.00
_cell.angle_gamma   90.00
#
_symmetry.space_group_name_H-M   'P 1'
#
loop_
_entity.id
_entity.type
_entity.pdbx_description
1 polymer ?
#
loop_
_entity_poly.entity_id
_entity_poly.type
_entity_poly.pdbx_seq_one_letter_code
_entity_poly.pdbx_strand_id
1 'polypeptide(L)' 'MNRRELVEALFEEFDENGDGAISRREFKELLACLLGEHDVKTDNKIFDDFDSNHDNKITRDELIDLVIEFAI' A
#
# COMPACT_ATOMS: atom_id res chain seq x y z
N MET A 1 -11.34 -16.18 -2.10
CA MET A 1 -10.91 -14.93 -1.44
C MET A 1 -11.53 -13.78 -2.20
N ASN A 2 -12.32 -12.95 -1.53
CA ASN A 2 -12.78 -11.70 -2.12
C ASN A 2 -11.65 -10.67 -2.06
N ARG A 3 -11.57 -9.79 -3.05
CA ARG A 3 -10.51 -8.74 -3.12
C ARG A 3 -10.50 -7.83 -1.90
N ARG A 4 -11.68 -7.58 -1.33
CA ARG A 4 -11.84 -6.87 -0.05
C ARG A 4 -11.17 -7.60 1.12
N GLU A 5 -11.33 -8.91 1.21
CA GLU A 5 -10.69 -9.71 2.27
C GLU A 5 -9.17 -9.74 2.12
N LEU A 6 -8.66 -9.75 0.87
CA LEU A 6 -7.22 -9.66 0.61
C LEU A 6 -6.68 -8.28 1.02
N VAL A 7 -7.39 -7.21 0.69
CA VAL A 7 -7.03 -5.84 1.10
C VAL A 7 -7.10 -5.70 2.60
N GLU A 8 -8.14 -6.21 3.26
CA GLU A 8 -8.27 -6.17 4.72
C GLU A 8 -7.13 -6.92 5.40
N ALA A 9 -6.75 -8.11 4.90
CA ALA A 9 -5.62 -8.85 5.43
C ALA A 9 -4.29 -8.11 5.25
N LEU A 10 -4.06 -7.48 4.09
CA LEU A 10 -2.88 -6.66 3.85
C LEU A 10 -2.88 -5.40 4.73
N PHE A 11 -4.03 -4.75 4.88
CA PHE A 11 -4.16 -3.60 5.78
C PHE A 11 -3.87 -4.00 7.22
N GLU A 12 -4.45 -5.07 7.72
CA GLU A 12 -4.27 -5.50 9.10
C GLU A 12 -2.80 -5.89 9.40
N GLU A 13 -2.05 -6.32 8.39
CA GLU A 13 -0.64 -6.66 8.52
C GLU A 13 0.29 -5.43 8.49
N PHE A 14 -0.08 -4.35 7.81
CA PHE A 14 0.81 -3.21 7.57
C PHE A 14 0.33 -1.86 8.14
N ASP A 15 -0.96 -1.69 8.45
CA ASP A 15 -1.56 -0.53 9.12
C ASP A 15 -1.29 -0.59 10.63
N GLU A 16 -0.02 -0.49 11.01
CA GLU A 16 0.44 -0.62 12.40
C GLU A 16 -0.17 0.46 13.31
N ASN A 17 -0.44 1.64 12.75
CA ASN A 17 -1.05 2.75 13.49
C ASN A 17 -2.59 2.64 13.60
N GLY A 18 -3.24 1.78 12.82
CA GLY A 18 -4.68 1.54 12.84
C GLY A 18 -5.54 2.74 12.40
N ASP A 19 -4.99 3.69 11.65
CA ASP A 19 -5.71 4.86 11.12
C ASP A 19 -6.58 4.49 9.91
N GLY A 20 -6.45 3.25 9.41
CA GLY A 20 -7.21 2.73 8.28
C GLY A 20 -6.69 3.23 6.93
N ALA A 21 -5.45 3.71 6.90
CA ALA A 21 -4.72 4.18 5.72
C ALA A 21 -3.23 3.89 5.86
N ILE A 22 -2.61 3.29 4.84
CA ILE A 22 -1.18 3.03 4.83
C ILE A 22 -0.45 4.35 4.58
N SER A 23 0.27 4.83 5.59
CA SER A 23 1.12 6.01 5.45
C SER A 23 2.40 5.68 4.67
N ARG A 24 3.09 6.70 4.11
CA ARG A 24 4.40 6.52 3.46
C ARG A 24 5.40 5.69 4.27
N ARG A 25 5.36 5.83 5.59
CA ARG A 25 6.25 5.07 6.50
C ARG A 25 5.91 3.57 6.49
N GLU A 26 4.63 3.24 6.63
CA GLU A 26 4.13 1.85 6.62
C GLU A 26 4.30 1.22 5.24
N PHE A 27 4.05 1.99 4.18
CA PHE A 27 4.27 1.54 2.80
C PHE A 27 5.74 1.20 2.53
N LYS A 28 6.67 1.96 3.11
CA LYS A 28 8.10 1.68 2.98
C LYS A 28 8.50 0.37 3.64
N GLU A 29 7.92 0.06 4.79
CA GLU A 29 8.15 -1.23 5.47
C GLU A 29 7.51 -2.39 4.70
N LEU A 30 6.31 -2.18 4.15
CA LEU A 30 5.64 -3.11 3.25
C LEU A 30 6.49 -3.42 2.02
N LEU A 31 6.97 -2.38 1.33
CA LEU A 31 7.85 -2.55 0.19
C LEU A 31 9.12 -3.29 0.60
N ALA A 32 9.76 -2.90 1.72
CA ALA A 32 10.99 -3.53 2.19
C ALA A 32 10.80 -5.03 2.45
N CYS A 33 9.61 -5.43 2.93
CA CYS A 33 9.26 -6.82 3.15
C CYS A 33 9.00 -7.58 1.83
N LEU A 34 8.29 -6.96 0.89
CA LEU A 34 7.89 -7.59 -0.39
C LEU A 34 8.99 -7.63 -1.46
N LEU A 35 9.75 -6.54 -1.62
CA LEU A 35 10.75 -6.36 -2.68
C LEU A 35 12.22 -6.34 -2.16
N GLY A 36 12.46 -6.44 -0.84
CA GLY A 36 13.82 -6.42 -0.24
C GLY A 36 14.41 -5.02 -0.01
N GLU A 37 15.73 -4.84 -0.13
CA GLU A 37 16.32 -3.50 -0.05
C GLU A 37 16.04 -2.70 -1.33
N HIS A 38 15.47 -1.50 -1.18
CA HIS A 38 15.28 -0.55 -2.28
C HIS A 38 15.49 0.89 -1.85
N ASP A 39 15.80 1.72 -2.85
CA ASP A 39 16.18 3.11 -2.66
C ASP A 39 14.97 3.99 -2.33
N VAL A 40 15.21 5.07 -1.59
CA VAL A 40 14.14 5.98 -1.15
C VAL A 40 13.43 6.64 -2.33
N LYS A 41 14.15 6.85 -3.43
CA LYS A 41 13.54 7.39 -4.65
C LYS A 41 12.54 6.44 -5.29
N THR A 42 12.75 5.13 -5.13
CA THR A 42 11.87 4.09 -5.63
C THR A 42 10.64 3.99 -4.73
N ASP A 43 10.79 4.09 -3.40
CA ASP A 43 9.64 4.13 -2.48
C ASP A 43 8.68 5.27 -2.83
N ASN A 44 9.21 6.46 -3.08
CA ASN A 44 8.39 7.63 -3.37
C ASN A 44 7.68 7.52 -4.72
N LYS A 45 8.34 6.97 -5.73
CA LYS A 45 7.73 6.78 -7.05
C LYS A 45 6.61 5.76 -7.00
N ILE A 46 6.87 4.62 -6.36
CA ILE A 46 5.88 3.56 -6.24
C ILE A 46 4.69 4.07 -5.41
N PHE A 47 4.96 4.79 -4.31
CA PHE A 47 3.92 5.41 -3.51
C PHE A 47 3.07 6.40 -4.32
N ASP A 48 3.70 7.30 -5.08
CA ASP A 48 2.99 8.30 -5.90
C ASP A 48 2.19 7.67 -7.04
N ASP A 49 2.66 6.54 -7.59
CA ASP A 49 1.93 5.77 -8.61
C ASP A 49 0.63 5.16 -8.05
N PHE A 50 0.61 4.85 -6.74
CA PHE A 50 -0.54 4.26 -6.06
C PHE A 50 -1.43 5.27 -5.32
N ASP A 51 -0.87 6.40 -4.89
CA ASP A 51 -1.53 7.53 -4.22
C ASP A 51 -2.29 8.37 -5.26
N SER A 52 -3.32 7.79 -5.87
CA SER A 52 -4.11 8.40 -6.93
C SER A 52 -4.79 9.71 -6.50
N ASN A 53 -5.13 9.84 -5.21
CA ASN A 53 -5.72 11.06 -4.66
C ASN A 53 -4.67 12.10 -4.19
N HIS A 54 -3.38 11.73 -4.20
CA HIS A 54 -2.24 12.51 -3.72
C HIS A 54 -2.39 13.03 -2.27
N ASP A 55 -3.11 12.31 -1.41
CA ASP A 55 -3.28 12.66 0.01
C ASP A 55 -2.10 12.21 0.89
N ASN A 56 -1.08 11.61 0.27
CA ASN A 56 0.10 11.06 0.92
C ASN A 56 -0.20 9.84 1.79
N LYS A 57 -1.30 9.14 1.50
CA LYS A 57 -1.75 7.92 2.18
C LYS A 57 -2.40 7.01 1.15
N ILE A 58 -2.23 5.70 1.31
CA ILE A 58 -2.99 4.73 0.52
C ILE A 58 -4.19 4.31 1.35
N THR A 59 -5.38 4.69 0.91
CA THR A 59 -6.63 4.26 1.54
C THR A 59 -7.01 2.83 1.13
N ARG A 60 -7.96 2.23 1.85
CA ARG A 60 -8.49 0.89 1.53
C ARG A 60 -9.02 0.80 0.11
N ASP A 61 -9.70 1.82 -0.37
CA ASP A 61 -10.23 1.87 -1.73
C ASP A 61 -9.11 1.95 -2.77
N GLU A 62 -8.06 2.73 -2.52
CA GLU A 62 -6.90 2.81 -3.41
C GLU A 62 -6.10 1.51 -3.46
N LEU A 63 -5.93 0.83 -2.32
CA LEU A 63 -5.30 -0.48 -2.29
C LEU A 63 -6.16 -1.56 -2.98
N ILE A 64 -7.49 -1.47 -2.90
CA ILE A 64 -8.40 -2.36 -3.65
C ILE A 64 -8.20 -2.16 -5.15
N ASP A 65 -8.15 -0.90 -5.60
CA ASP A 65 -7.98 -0.57 -7.02
C ASP A 65 -6.64 -1.09 -7.53
N LEU A 66 -5.56 -0.89 -6.76
CA LEU A 66 -4.23 -1.45 -7.02
C LEU A 66 -4.26 -2.97 -7.18
N VAL A 67 -4.85 -3.66 -6.19
CA VAL A 67 -4.95 -5.12 -6.21
C VAL A 67 -5.80 -5.59 -7.39
N ILE A 68 -6.80 -4.83 -7.82
CA ILE A 68 -7.57 -5.14 -9.02
C ILE A 68 -6.76 -4.93 -10.29
N GLU A 69 -5.96 -3.87 -10.37
CA GLU A 69 -5.24 -3.49 -11.57
C GLU A 69 -3.99 -4.36 -11.81
N PHE A 70 -3.31 -4.79 -10.74
CA PHE A 70 -2.09 -5.61 -10.84
C PHE A 70 -2.31 -7.12 -10.68
N ALA A 71 -3.45 -7.59 -10.15
CA ALA A 71 -3.70 -9.03 -9.95
C ALA A 71 -4.42 -9.73 -11.12
N ILE A 72 -4.40 -9.15 -12.34
CA ILE A 72 -4.99 -9.71 -13.56
C ILE A 72 -3.90 -10.02 -14.59
#